data_AF-A0A2K6SDB6-F1
#
_entry.id   AF-A0A2K6SDB6-F1
#
_cell.length_a   1.000
_cell.length_b   1.000
_cell.length_c   1.000
_cell.angle_alpha   90.00
_cell.angle_beta   90.00
_cell.angle_gamma   90.00
#
_symmetry.space_group_name_H-M   'P 1'
#
loop_
_entity.id
_entity.type
_entity.pdbx_description
1 polymer ?
#
loop_
_entity_poly.entity_id
_entity_poly.type
_entity_poly.pdbx_seq_one_letter_code
_entity_poly.pdbx_strand_id
1 'polypeptide(L)'
;MMLPQWPLLLLLPSFLFVLTRCSFSPTNKFLDLKEFCYRNQDCKSGCCRQAPKTCEAHCTEKGSEGSLCQVQAYFGQYRECPCQWNLTCVYPKKEKWLGITYGFCQNVAKMLAHRMFF
;
A
#
# COMPACT_ATOMS: atom_id res chain seq x y z
N MET A 1 27.52 54.87 -6.75
CA MET A 1 27.07 54.25 -5.50
C MET A 1 26.69 52.81 -5.82
N MET A 2 27.61 51.87 -5.65
CA MET A 2 27.37 50.45 -5.94
C MET A 2 27.00 49.74 -4.63
N LEU A 3 25.78 49.21 -4.56
CA LEU A 3 25.34 48.36 -3.45
C LEU A 3 26.26 47.12 -3.39
N PRO A 4 26.79 46.75 -2.21
CA PRO A 4 27.68 45.60 -2.11
C PRO A 4 26.89 44.32 -2.38
N GLN A 5 27.28 43.58 -3.42
CA GLN A 5 26.66 42.31 -3.84
C GLN A 5 26.99 41.12 -2.91
N TRP A 6 27.69 41.34 -1.79
CA TRP A 6 28.10 40.32 -0.84
C TRP A 6 26.99 39.57 -0.08
N PRO A 7 25.82 40.14 0.27
CA PRO A 7 24.82 39.39 1.03
C PRO A 7 24.09 38.33 0.18
N LEU A 8 24.08 38.45 -1.16
CA LEU A 8 23.47 37.45 -2.03
C LEU A 8 24.29 36.14 -2.11
N LEU A 9 25.62 36.24 -2.03
CA LEU A 9 26.51 35.09 -2.17
C LEU A 9 26.45 34.13 -0.96
N LEU A 10 26.02 34.62 0.20
CA LEU A 10 25.90 33.85 1.45
C LEU A 10 24.53 33.15 1.61
N LEU A 11 23.53 33.53 0.82
CA LEU A 11 22.18 32.93 0.86
C LEU A 11 22.06 31.65 0.00
N LEU A 12 22.84 31.53 -1.07
CA LEU A 12 22.85 30.31 -1.89
C LEU A 12 23.32 29.05 -1.13
N PRO A 13 24.42 29.07 -0.34
CA PRO A 13 24.85 27.87 0.36
C PRO A 13 23.89 27.46 1.48
N SER A 14 23.24 28.42 2.16
CA SER A 14 22.27 28.11 3.22
C SER A 14 20.99 27.46 2.67
N PHE A 15 20.53 27.85 1.47
CA PHE A 15 19.42 27.18 0.78
C PHE A 15 19.77 25.75 0.34
N LEU A 16 21.00 25.52 -0.12
CA LEU A 16 21.51 24.20 -0.48
C LEU A 16 21.61 23.25 0.73
N PHE A 17 22.03 23.77 1.89
CA PHE A 17 22.12 22.99 3.14
C PHE A 17 20.75 22.55 3.68
N VAL A 18 19.67 23.31 3.43
CA VAL A 18 18.30 22.90 3.81
C VAL A 18 17.82 21.74 2.95
N LEU A 19 18.13 21.75 1.65
CA LEU A 19 17.76 20.68 0.73
C LEU A 19 18.51 19.36 0.99
N THR A 20 19.73 19.40 1.55
CA THR A 20 20.53 18.18 1.79
C THR A 20 20.14 17.42 3.06
N ARG A 21 19.41 18.03 4.00
CA ARG A 21 19.03 17.35 5.26
C ARG A 21 17.76 16.50 5.17
N CYS A 22 17.04 16.53 4.04
CA CYS A 22 16.02 15.52 3.74
C CYS A 22 16.67 14.23 3.21
N SER A 23 17.64 13.69 3.96
CA SER A 23 17.99 12.28 3.83
C SER A 23 16.86 11.50 4.53
N PHE A 24 15.75 11.30 3.81
CA PHE A 24 14.79 10.26 4.17
C PHE A 24 15.55 8.93 4.02
N SER A 25 16.27 8.56 5.06
CA SER A 25 16.89 7.25 5.16
C SER A 25 15.75 6.30 5.48
N PRO A 26 15.27 5.46 4.54
CA PRO A 26 14.34 4.42 4.91
C PRO A 26 15.16 3.44 5.75
N THR A 27 15.15 3.61 7.07
CA THR A 27 15.42 2.48 7.95
C THR A 27 14.47 1.39 7.49
N ASN A 28 15.02 0.30 6.93
CA ASN A 28 14.30 -0.93 6.54
C ASN A 28 13.69 -1.59 7.79
N LYS A 29 12.81 -0.87 8.48
CA LYS A 29 11.98 -1.38 9.55
C LYS A 29 10.63 -1.63 8.91
N PHE A 30 10.32 -2.89 8.71
CA PHE A 30 8.96 -3.26 8.34
C PHE A 30 8.02 -2.86 9.49
N LEU A 31 6.92 -2.21 9.12
CA LEU A 31 5.88 -1.74 10.02
C LEU A 31 5.05 -2.91 10.55
N ASP A 32 4.69 -2.81 11.83
CA ASP A 32 3.81 -3.75 12.52
C ASP A 32 2.33 -3.42 12.29
N LEU A 33 1.43 -4.30 12.72
CA LEU A 33 -0.01 -4.11 12.55
C LEU A 33 -0.48 -2.81 13.23
N LYS A 34 -1.46 -2.14 12.61
CA LYS A 34 -2.07 -0.86 13.02
C LYS A 34 -1.14 0.36 12.89
N GLU A 35 0.14 0.19 12.56
CA GLU A 35 1.01 1.31 12.26
C GLU A 35 0.62 1.99 10.95
N PHE A 36 0.85 3.30 10.88
CA PHE A 36 0.56 4.10 9.70
C PHE A 36 1.51 3.74 8.56
N CYS A 37 0.98 3.52 7.36
CA CYS A 37 1.75 3.08 6.20
C CYS A 37 1.39 3.89 4.94
N TYR A 38 2.35 3.99 4.01
CA TYR A 38 2.12 4.62 2.70
C TYR A 38 2.00 3.58 1.59
N ARG A 39 2.78 2.49 1.66
CA ARG A 39 2.76 1.39 0.71
C ARG A 39 2.64 0.05 1.42
N ASN A 40 2.04 -0.92 0.74
CA ASN A 40 1.89 -2.30 1.20
C ASN A 40 3.21 -2.99 1.53
N GLN A 41 4.28 -2.68 0.79
CA GLN A 41 5.63 -3.22 1.00
C GLN A 41 6.28 -2.77 2.32
N ASP A 42 5.77 -1.70 2.94
CA ASP A 42 6.30 -1.19 4.20
C ASP A 42 5.84 -2.06 5.37
N CYS A 43 4.71 -2.77 5.24
CA CYS A 43 4.12 -3.60 6.30
C CYS A 43 4.70 -5.01 6.30
N LYS A 44 5.00 -5.57 7.48
CA LYS A 44 5.35 -7.01 7.63
C LYS A 44 4.26 -7.93 7.07
N SER A 45 3.00 -7.54 7.23
CA SER A 45 1.85 -8.28 6.70
C SER A 45 1.72 -8.18 5.18
N GLY A 46 2.41 -7.23 4.53
CA GLY A 46 2.26 -6.93 3.12
C GLY A 46 0.90 -6.31 2.73
N CYS A 47 0.11 -5.84 3.70
CA CYS A 47 -1.12 -5.09 3.43
C CYS A 47 -1.15 -3.75 4.16
N CYS A 48 -1.20 -2.68 3.38
CA CYS A 48 -1.49 -1.33 3.84
C CYS A 48 -2.93 -0.98 3.44
N ARG A 49 -3.84 -0.91 4.41
CA ARG A 49 -5.27 -0.72 4.18
C ARG A 49 -5.67 0.73 4.42
N GLN A 50 -6.20 1.39 3.41
CA GLN A 50 -6.80 2.71 3.52
C GLN A 50 -8.18 2.60 4.17
N ALA A 51 -8.41 3.43 5.18
CA ALA A 51 -9.71 3.52 5.82
C ALA A 51 -10.75 4.15 4.85
N PRO A 52 -12.02 3.74 4.89
CA PRO A 52 -13.03 4.26 3.95
C PRO A 52 -13.42 5.71 4.20
N LYS A 53 -13.22 6.22 5.43
CA LYS A 53 -13.64 7.57 5.86
C LYS A 53 -12.49 8.56 6.00
N THR A 54 -11.28 8.06 6.22
CA THR A 54 -10.07 8.88 6.35
C THR A 54 -9.12 8.48 5.23
N CYS A 55 -8.36 9.43 4.69
CA CYS A 55 -7.32 9.10 3.70
C CYS A 55 -6.09 8.42 4.33
N GLU A 56 -6.18 8.03 5.60
CA GLU A 56 -5.13 7.36 6.35
C GLU A 56 -5.12 5.86 6.05
N ALA A 57 -3.92 5.29 5.99
CA ALA A 57 -3.74 3.88 5.75
C ALA A 57 -2.89 3.25 6.85
N HIS A 58 -3.29 2.05 7.27
CA HIS A 58 -2.63 1.31 8.35
C HIS A 58 -2.34 -0.13 7.94
N CYS A 59 -1.25 -0.66 8.48
CA CYS A 59 -0.89 -2.06 8.28
C CYS A 59 -1.97 -2.96 8.89
N THR A 60 -2.50 -3.87 8.09
CA THR A 60 -3.61 -4.76 8.48
C THR A 60 -3.27 -6.20 8.12
N GLU A 61 -3.93 -7.16 8.77
CA GLU A 61 -3.80 -8.57 8.40
C GLU A 61 -4.36 -8.84 7.00
N LYS A 62 -3.83 -9.88 6.35
CA LYS A 62 -4.35 -10.38 5.07
C LYS A 62 -5.71 -11.07 5.27
N GLY A 63 -6.53 -11.08 4.23
CA GLY A 63 -7.86 -11.68 4.26
C GLY A 63 -7.83 -13.20 4.49
N SER A 64 -8.71 -13.67 5.37
CA SER A 64 -8.97 -15.08 5.67
C SER A 64 -10.01 -15.69 4.70
N GLU A 65 -10.26 -17.00 4.79
CA GLU A 65 -11.22 -17.68 3.92
C GLU A 65 -12.63 -17.05 4.05
N GLY A 66 -13.26 -16.74 2.91
CA GLY A 66 -14.56 -16.07 2.83
C GLY A 66 -14.53 -14.55 2.98
N SER A 67 -13.39 -13.95 3.34
CA SER A 67 -13.27 -12.49 3.41
C SER A 67 -13.27 -11.84 2.03
N LEU A 68 -13.74 -10.60 1.96
CA LEU A 68 -13.63 -9.76 0.76
C LEU A 68 -12.15 -9.47 0.50
N CYS A 69 -11.75 -9.45 -0.77
CA CYS A 69 -10.38 -9.16 -1.17
C CYS A 69 -10.35 -8.26 -2.40
N GLN A 70 -9.26 -7.50 -2.53
CA GLN A 70 -8.98 -6.67 -3.69
C GLN A 70 -7.82 -7.28 -4.48
N VAL A 71 -7.97 -7.40 -5.79
CA VAL A 71 -6.99 -8.11 -6.65
C VAL A 71 -5.70 -7.29 -6.81
N GLN A 72 -5.82 -5.98 -6.98
CA GLN A 72 -4.70 -5.08 -7.29
C GLN A 72 -4.65 -3.94 -6.29
N ALA A 73 -3.46 -3.60 -5.79
CA ALA A 73 -3.27 -2.40 -4.98
C ALA A 73 -3.48 -1.15 -5.85
N TYR A 74 -4.12 -0.13 -5.31
CA TYR A 74 -4.23 1.18 -5.93
C TYR A 74 -3.24 2.14 -5.26
N PHE A 75 -2.30 2.69 -6.02
CA PHE A 75 -1.17 3.49 -5.49
C PHE A 75 -0.39 2.81 -4.34
N GLY A 76 -0.30 1.48 -4.36
CA GLY A 76 0.39 0.72 -3.31
C GLY A 76 -0.42 0.52 -2.02
N GLN A 77 -1.69 0.95 -1.99
CA GLN A 77 -2.61 0.75 -0.88
C GLN A 77 -3.81 -0.11 -1.32
N TYR A 78 -4.45 -0.73 -0.34
CA TYR A 78 -5.65 -1.53 -0.53
C TYR A 78 -6.83 -0.89 0.20
N ARG A 79 -8.03 -0.97 -0.38
CA ARG A 79 -9.28 -0.73 0.38
C ARG A 79 -9.67 -1.99 1.16
N GLU A 80 -9.41 -3.15 0.56
CA GLU A 80 -9.57 -4.45 1.17
C GLU A 80 -8.32 -5.29 0.96
N CYS A 81 -7.80 -5.90 2.02
CA CYS A 81 -6.51 -6.59 1.94
C CYS A 81 -6.54 -7.80 1.00
N PRO A 82 -5.40 -8.17 0.39
CA PRO A 82 -5.29 -9.40 -0.35
C PRO A 82 -5.40 -10.60 0.60
N CYS A 83 -5.70 -11.77 0.03
CA CYS A 83 -5.83 -13.00 0.80
C CYS A 83 -4.50 -13.49 1.40
N GLN A 84 -4.58 -14.32 2.43
CA GLN A 84 -3.45 -15.11 2.91
C GLN A 84 -2.87 -16.00 1.79
N TRP A 85 -1.61 -16.42 1.96
CA TRP A 85 -0.83 -17.11 0.92
C TRP A 85 -1.43 -18.44 0.43
N ASN A 86 -2.26 -19.08 1.25
CA ASN A 86 -2.95 -20.34 0.96
C ASN A 86 -4.34 -20.17 0.32
N LEU A 87 -4.73 -18.92 0.02
CA LEU A 87 -6.04 -18.57 -0.51
C LEU A 87 -5.89 -17.77 -1.80
N THR A 88 -6.86 -17.91 -2.68
CA THR A 88 -6.93 -17.15 -3.93
C THR A 88 -8.11 -16.20 -3.89
N CYS A 89 -7.89 -14.96 -4.33
CA CYS A 89 -8.98 -13.98 -4.48
C CYS A 89 -9.77 -14.31 -5.75
N VAL A 90 -10.94 -14.93 -5.59
CA VAL A 90 -11.81 -15.31 -6.71
C VAL A 90 -12.75 -14.16 -7.03
N TYR A 91 -12.69 -13.65 -8.25
CA TYR A 91 -13.49 -12.54 -8.73
C TYR A 91 -14.18 -12.89 -10.07
N PRO A 92 -15.37 -12.31 -10.36
CA PRO A 92 -16.07 -12.56 -11.61
C PRO A 92 -15.34 -11.91 -12.80
N LYS A 93 -15.00 -12.70 -13.83
CA LYS A 93 -14.31 -12.24 -15.05
C LYS A 93 -15.03 -11.15 -15.86
N LYS A 94 -16.29 -10.83 -15.53
CA LYS A 94 -17.12 -9.86 -16.27
C LYS A 94 -16.94 -8.41 -15.81
N GLU A 95 -16.09 -8.15 -14.82
CA GLU A 95 -15.84 -6.79 -14.34
C GLU A 95 -15.01 -5.97 -15.33
N LYS A 96 -15.47 -4.73 -15.59
CA LYS A 96 -14.81 -3.77 -16.47
C LYS A 96 -13.39 -3.50 -15.97
N TRP A 97 -12.41 -3.57 -16.88
CA TRP A 97 -10.98 -3.36 -16.66
C TRP A 97 -10.60 -1.99 -16.02
N LEU A 98 -11.52 -1.03 -16.01
CA LEU A 98 -11.26 0.35 -15.56
C LEU A 98 -11.47 0.56 -14.05
N GLY A 99 -11.99 -0.43 -13.32
CA GLY A 99 -12.30 -0.32 -11.89
C GLY A 99 -11.42 -1.19 -11.00
N ILE A 100 -11.40 -0.87 -9.70
CA ILE A 100 -10.83 -1.76 -8.69
C ILE A 100 -11.68 -3.05 -8.65
N THR A 101 -11.05 -4.18 -8.97
CA THR A 101 -11.68 -5.51 -8.96
C THR A 101 -11.68 -6.09 -7.55
N TYR A 102 -12.86 -6.54 -7.11
CA TYR A 102 -13.05 -7.20 -5.81
C TYR A 102 -13.44 -8.66 -5.99
N GLY A 103 -13.14 -9.48 -5.00
CA GLY A 103 -13.50 -10.88 -4.96
C GLY A 103 -13.62 -11.40 -3.54
N PHE A 104 -13.63 -12.72 -3.41
CA PHE A 104 -13.63 -13.39 -2.11
C PHE A 104 -12.47 -14.38 -2.01
N CYS A 105 -11.85 -14.43 -0.84
CA CYS A 105 -10.77 -15.37 -0.57
C CYS A 105 -11.31 -16.80 -0.47
N GLN A 106 -10.84 -17.69 -1.33
CA GLN A 106 -11.25 -19.09 -1.31
C GLN A 106 -10.05 -20.01 -1.43
N ASN A 107 -10.16 -21.18 -0.81
CA ASN A 107 -9.18 -22.25 -0.99
C ASN A 107 -9.46 -23.00 -2.29
N VAL A 108 -8.52 -22.97 -3.23
CA VAL A 108 -8.65 -23.60 -4.56
C VAL A 108 -8.90 -25.10 -4.45
N ALA A 109 -8.32 -25.77 -3.45
CA ALA A 109 -8.54 -27.20 -3.23
C ALA A 109 -9.99 -27.53 -2.88
N LYS A 110 -10.65 -26.71 -2.04
CA LYS A 110 -12.08 -26.85 -1.74
C LYS A 110 -12.96 -26.51 -2.94
N MET A 111 -12.56 -25.52 -3.73
CA MET A 111 -13.27 -25.11 -4.95
C MET A 111 -13.32 -26.25 -5.98
N LEU A 112 -12.19 -26.92 -6.21
CA LEU A 112 -12.10 -28.10 -7.08
C LEU A 112 -12.94 -29.26 -6.53
N ALA A 113 -12.89 -29.52 -5.23
CA ALA A 113 -13.72 -30.55 -4.61
C ALA A 113 -15.22 -30.27 -4.84
N HIS A 114 -15.71 -29.07 -4.53
CA HIS A 114 -17.12 -28.73 -4.71
C HIS A 114 -17.58 -28.85 -6.18
N ARG A 115 -16.73 -28.48 -7.16
CA ARG A 115 -17.03 -28.65 -8.59
C ARG A 115 -17.02 -30.09 -9.08
N MET A 116 -16.39 -31.01 -8.37
CA MET A 116 -16.39 -32.44 -8.76
C MET A 116 -17.60 -33.19 -8.20
N PHE A 117 -18.30 -32.64 -7.21
CA PHE A 117 -19.48 -33.25 -6.58
C PHE A 117 -20.83 -32.74 -7.13
N PHE A 118 -20.82 -31.82 -8.11
CA PHE A 118 -21.99 -31.27 -8.81
C PHE A 118 -21.73 -31.22 -10.31
#